data_AF-A0A317PI60-F1
#
_entry.id   AF-A0A317PI60-F1
#
_cell.length_a   1.000
_cell.length_b   1.000
_cell.length_c   1.000
_cell.angle_alpha   90.00
_cell.angle_beta   90.00
_cell.angle_gamma   90.00
#
_symmetry.space_group_name_H-M   'P 1'
#
loop_
_entity.id
_entity.type
_entity.pdbx_description
1 polymer ?
#
loop_
_entity_poly.entity_id
_entity_poly.type
_entity_poly.pdbx_seq_one_letter_code
_entity_poly.pdbx_strand_id
1 'polypeptide(L)'
;MNIDKNNILNLLEEKINVSLYPLKMGGEVNEKSLKELLFLSEEATRLFKHEALVPKKLLSEIYLASVGIKIENEFINSKLLSEVSSGMMNCFNLILSGESVDDKKEIGPRII
;
A
#
# COMPACT_ATOMS: atom_id res chain seq x y z
N MET A 1 15.03 -7.14 -5.47
CA MET A 1 15.22 -6.84 -4.04
C MET A 1 14.74 -8.07 -3.28
N ASN A 2 15.49 -8.56 -2.29
CA ASN A 2 15.02 -9.70 -1.49
C ASN A 2 14.05 -9.15 -0.44
N ILE A 3 12.76 -9.45 -0.57
CA ILE A 3 11.71 -8.92 0.30
C ILE A 3 11.18 -10.09 1.14
N ASP A 4 11.20 -9.93 2.45
CA ASP A 4 10.72 -10.92 3.40
C ASP A 4 10.10 -10.27 4.63
N LYS A 5 9.54 -11.08 5.52
CA LYS A 5 8.84 -10.61 6.73
C LYS A 5 9.73 -9.82 7.69
N ASN A 6 11.04 -10.08 7.71
CA ASN A 6 11.97 -9.42 8.62
C ASN A 6 12.34 -8.02 8.14
N ASN A 7 12.28 -7.76 6.83
CA ASN A 7 12.74 -6.50 6.26
C ASN A 7 11.63 -5.63 5.65
N ILE A 8 10.44 -6.17 5.38
CA ILE A 8 9.37 -5.45 4.68
C ILE A 8 8.96 -4.15 5.38
N LEU A 9 8.90 -4.14 6.72
CA LEU A 9 8.56 -2.94 7.48
C LEU A 9 9.58 -1.81 7.27
N ASN A 10 10.87 -2.14 7.38
CA ASN A 10 11.94 -1.14 7.22
C ASN A 10 11.97 -0.58 5.79
N LEU A 11 11.78 -1.45 4.79
CA LEU A 11 11.70 -1.05 3.38
C LEU A 11 10.50 -0.14 3.12
N LEU A 12 9.36 -0.43 3.74
CA LEU A 12 8.16 0.39 3.66
C LEU A 12 8.39 1.76 4.28
N GLU A 13 8.94 1.84 5.49
CA GLU A 13 9.27 3.11 6.18
C GLU A 13 10.24 3.97 5.36
N GLU A 14 11.30 3.37 4.83
CA GLU A 14 12.26 4.07 3.96
C GLU A 14 11.55 4.63 2.73
N LYS A 15 10.71 3.81 2.08
CA LYS A 15 10.00 4.24 0.86
C LYS A 15 8.95 5.30 1.16
N ILE A 16 8.25 5.22 2.29
CA ILE A 16 7.31 6.25 2.74
C ILE A 16 8.03 7.59 2.86
N ASN A 17 9.21 7.63 3.47
CA ASN A 17 9.97 8.88 3.61
C ASN A 17 10.37 9.46 2.25
N VAL A 18 10.82 8.62 1.33
CA VAL A 18 11.23 9.06 -0.02
C VAL A 18 10.05 9.51 -0.87
N SER A 19 8.88 8.87 -0.73
CA SER A 19 7.71 9.14 -1.57
C SER A 19 6.83 10.25 -1.00
N LEU A 20 6.54 10.26 0.31
CA LEU A 20 5.59 11.19 0.92
C LEU A 20 6.23 12.51 1.33
N TYR A 21 7.52 12.56 1.68
CA TYR A 21 8.13 13.82 2.11
C TYR A 21 8.16 14.87 0.99
N PRO A 22 8.63 14.56 -0.24
CA PRO A 22 8.58 15.52 -1.36
C PRO A 22 7.15 15.90 -1.75
N LEU A 23 6.24 14.91 -1.70
CA LEU A 23 4.82 15.12 -1.98
C LEU A 23 4.20 16.15 -1.02
N LYS A 24 4.45 16.01 0.29
CA LYS A 24 3.91 16.91 1.33
C LYS A 24 4.54 18.30 1.32
N MET A 25 5.83 18.39 1.05
CA MET A 25 6.57 19.65 1.17
C MET A 25 6.51 20.53 -0.07
N GLY A 26 6.35 19.92 -1.25
CA GLY A 26 6.40 20.64 -2.53
C GLY A 26 5.43 20.16 -3.59
N GLY A 27 4.54 19.21 -3.27
CA GLY A 27 3.63 18.61 -4.26
C GLY A 27 4.35 17.78 -5.33
N GLU A 28 5.61 17.38 -5.08
CA GLU A 28 6.39 16.65 -6.08
C GLU A 28 5.91 15.21 -6.20
N VAL A 29 5.38 14.86 -7.37
CA VAL A 29 4.88 13.52 -7.66
C VAL A 29 6.00 12.68 -8.29
N ASN A 30 6.71 11.91 -7.46
CA ASN A 30 7.69 10.94 -7.95
C ASN A 30 7.03 9.59 -8.22
N GLU A 31 6.64 9.40 -9.48
CA GLU A 31 5.90 8.21 -9.93
C GLU A 31 6.59 6.89 -9.59
N LYS A 32 7.91 6.82 -9.78
CA LYS A 32 8.68 5.61 -9.48
C LYS A 32 8.59 5.25 -7.99
N SER A 33 8.81 6.24 -7.12
CA SER A 33 8.78 6.03 -5.67
C SER A 33 7.38 5.61 -5.16
N LEU A 34 6.32 6.17 -5.75
CA LEU A 34 4.94 5.85 -5.40
C LEU A 34 4.52 4.45 -5.87
N LYS A 35 4.93 4.05 -7.07
CA LYS A 35 4.70 2.68 -7.56
C LYS A 35 5.48 1.65 -6.75
N GLU A 36 6.72 1.95 -6.38
CA GLU A 36 7.51 1.09 -5.48
C GLU A 36 6.85 0.96 -4.09
N LEU A 37 6.27 2.04 -3.57
CA LEU A 37 5.54 2.00 -2.29
C LEU A 37 4.27 1.14 -2.37
N LEU A 38 3.51 1.25 -3.46
CA LEU A 38 2.37 0.36 -3.70
C LEU A 38 2.83 -1.09 -3.80
N PHE A 39 3.86 -1.37 -4.61
CA PHE A 39 4.43 -2.70 -4.77
C PHE A 39 4.84 -3.34 -3.43
N LEU A 40 5.53 -2.60 -2.55
CA LEU A 40 5.86 -3.09 -1.21
C LEU A 40 4.61 -3.41 -0.37
N SER A 41 3.54 -2.65 -0.53
CA SER A 41 2.27 -2.94 0.15
C SER A 41 1.61 -4.21 -0.39
N GLU A 42 1.68 -4.45 -1.70
CA GLU A 42 1.21 -5.70 -2.32
C GLU A 42 2.02 -6.91 -1.86
N GLU A 43 3.35 -6.79 -1.80
CA GLU A 43 4.24 -7.82 -1.25
C GLU A 43 3.89 -8.13 0.21
N ALA A 44 3.54 -7.12 1.01
CA ALA A 44 3.07 -7.35 2.37
C ALA A 44 1.79 -8.21 2.39
N THR A 45 0.84 -8.02 1.47
CA THR A 45 -0.34 -8.89 1.38
C THR A 45 0.04 -10.36 1.13
N ARG A 46 1.02 -10.60 0.24
CA ARG A 46 1.51 -11.95 -0.07
C ARG A 46 2.20 -12.59 1.13
N LEU A 47 3.05 -11.84 1.82
CA LEU A 47 3.81 -12.32 2.97
C LEU A 47 2.92 -12.65 4.18
N PHE A 48 1.83 -11.91 4.38
CA PHE A 48 0.99 -12.03 5.58
C PHE A 48 -0.35 -12.75 5.37
N LYS A 49 -0.66 -13.22 4.16
CA LYS A 49 -1.92 -13.90 3.81
C LYS A 49 -2.36 -14.99 4.81
N HIS A 50 -1.45 -15.86 5.22
CA HIS A 50 -1.75 -17.00 6.11
C HIS A 50 -1.29 -16.81 7.54
N GLU A 51 -0.91 -15.59 7.91
CA GLU A 51 -0.41 -15.30 9.25
C GLU A 51 -1.55 -15.00 10.20
N ALA A 52 -1.59 -15.72 11.32
CA ALA A 52 -2.56 -15.45 12.38
C ALA A 52 -2.31 -14.10 13.07
N LEU A 53 -1.06 -13.61 13.05
CA LEU A 53 -0.65 -12.37 13.70
C LEU A 53 0.11 -11.49 12.71
N VAL A 54 -0.39 -10.27 12.51
CA VAL A 54 0.26 -9.25 11.68
C VAL A 54 0.83 -8.16 12.57
N PRO A 55 2.07 -7.68 12.33
CA PRO A 55 2.62 -6.56 13.06
C PRO A 55 1.74 -5.31 12.92
N LYS A 56 1.22 -4.82 14.04
CA LYS A 56 0.38 -3.60 14.08
C LYS A 56 1.06 -2.40 13.41
N LYS A 57 2.38 -2.28 13.57
CA LYS A 57 3.16 -1.18 13.00
C LYS A 57 3.14 -1.21 11.47
N LEU A 58 3.31 -2.38 10.85
CA LEU A 58 3.21 -2.55 9.39
C LEU A 58 1.85 -2.08 8.86
N LEU A 59 0.76 -2.54 9.49
CA LEU A 59 -0.60 -2.11 9.13
C LEU A 59 -0.79 -0.60 9.27
N SER A 60 -0.23 -0.02 10.34
CA SER A 60 -0.32 1.43 10.59
C SER A 60 0.41 2.22 9.51
N GLU A 61 1.61 1.80 9.11
CA GLU A 61 2.38 2.46 8.05
C GLU A 61 1.65 2.42 6.70
N ILE A 62 1.12 1.26 6.29
CA ILE A 62 0.36 1.12 5.04
C ILE A 62 -0.88 2.03 5.05
N TYR A 63 -1.64 2.02 6.16
CA TYR A 63 -2.84 2.83 6.31
C TYR A 63 -2.52 4.33 6.28
N LEU A 64 -1.56 4.79 7.10
CA LEU A 64 -1.21 6.20 7.21
C LEU A 64 -0.62 6.74 5.90
N ALA A 65 0.18 5.94 5.20
CA ALA A 65 0.70 6.33 3.89
C ALA A 65 -0.42 6.46 2.85
N SER A 66 -1.37 5.52 2.80
CA SER A 66 -2.54 5.60 1.93
C SER A 66 -3.36 6.86 2.18
N VAL A 67 -3.69 7.15 3.45
CA VAL A 67 -4.44 8.35 3.85
C VAL A 67 -3.66 9.61 3.53
N GLY A 68 -2.35 9.64 3.82
CA GLY A 68 -1.48 10.77 3.50
C GLY A 68 -1.49 11.10 2.01
N ILE A 69 -1.31 10.10 1.15
CA ILE A 69 -1.35 10.28 -0.30
C ILE A 69 -2.74 10.76 -0.76
N LYS A 70 -3.81 10.22 -0.18
CA LYS A 70 -5.18 10.65 -0.50
C LYS A 70 -5.40 12.13 -0.20
N ILE A 71 -4.98 12.59 0.99
CA ILE A 71 -5.12 13.99 1.41
C ILE A 71 -4.37 14.92 0.45
N GLU A 72 -3.10 14.63 0.15
CA GLU A 72 -2.33 15.45 -0.80
C GLU A 72 -2.98 15.48 -2.19
N ASN A 73 -3.61 14.38 -2.60
CA ASN A 73 -4.28 14.31 -3.88
C ASN A 73 -5.55 15.17 -4.00
N GLU A 74 -6.16 15.59 -2.89
CA GLU A 74 -7.30 16.52 -2.92
C GLU A 74 -6.89 17.87 -3.53
N PHE A 75 -5.62 18.24 -3.38
CA PHE A 75 -5.05 19.48 -3.94
C PHE A 75 -4.42 19.25 -5.31
N ILE A 76 -3.64 18.17 -5.46
CA ILE A 76 -2.86 17.90 -6.69
C ILE A 76 -3.73 17.37 -7.83
N ASN A 77 -4.83 16.66 -7.53
CA ASN A 77 -5.76 16.08 -8.51
C ASN A 77 -5.08 15.16 -9.54
N SER A 78 -4.15 14.32 -9.08
CA SER A 78 -3.43 13.33 -9.88
C SER A 78 -4.14 11.97 -9.89
N LYS A 79 -4.32 11.40 -11.09
CA LYS A 79 -4.82 10.04 -11.26
C LYS A 79 -3.92 9.00 -10.57
N LEU A 80 -2.60 9.18 -10.67
CA LEU A 80 -1.64 8.26 -10.07
C LEU A 80 -1.78 8.20 -8.54
N LEU A 81 -1.89 9.35 -7.87
CA LEU A 81 -2.03 9.39 -6.42
C LEU A 81 -3.36 8.77 -5.97
N SER A 82 -4.42 8.93 -6.78
CA SER A 82 -5.70 8.24 -6.55
C SER A 82 -5.56 6.72 -6.64
N GLU A 83 -4.90 6.22 -7.67
CA GLU A 83 -4.63 4.79 -7.86
C GLU A 83 -3.75 4.21 -6.75
N VAL A 84 -2.67 4.92 -6.38
CA VAL A 84 -1.75 4.47 -5.34
C VAL A 84 -2.42 4.48 -3.96
N SER A 85 -3.12 5.55 -3.58
CA SER A 85 -3.79 5.62 -2.28
C SER A 85 -4.87 4.54 -2.15
N SER A 86 -5.71 4.36 -3.17
CA SER A 86 -6.75 3.31 -3.17
C SER A 86 -6.15 1.91 -3.20
N GLY A 87 -5.08 1.68 -3.96
CA GLY A 87 -4.35 0.42 -4.00
C GLY A 87 -3.75 0.04 -2.64
N MET A 88 -3.12 1.00 -1.95
CA MET A 88 -2.57 0.79 -0.61
C MET A 88 -3.68 0.53 0.43
N MET A 89 -4.81 1.24 0.34
CA MET A 89 -5.96 0.98 1.22
C MET A 89 -6.54 -0.42 0.98
N ASN A 90 -6.60 -0.87 -0.27
CA ASN A 90 -7.00 -2.23 -0.60
C ASN A 90 -6.00 -3.25 -0.02
N CYS A 91 -4.69 -3.00 -0.09
CA CYS A 91 -3.68 -3.86 0.54
C CYS A 91 -3.88 -3.96 2.06
N PHE A 92 -4.14 -2.84 2.73
CA PHE A 92 -4.48 -2.85 4.17
C PHE A 92 -5.68 -3.76 4.48
N ASN A 93 -6.76 -3.65 3.71
CA ASN A 93 -7.95 -4.47 3.89
C ASN A 93 -7.68 -5.96 3.60
N LEU A 94 -6.90 -6.27 2.56
CA LEU A 94 -6.53 -7.65 2.23
C LEU A 94 -5.72 -8.30 3.37
N ILE A 95 -4.75 -7.58 3.93
CA ILE A 95 -3.96 -8.10 5.06
C ILE A 95 -4.86 -8.39 6.27
N LEU A 96 -5.84 -7.52 6.56
CA LEU A 96 -6.80 -7.76 7.64
C LEU A 96 -7.70 -8.97 7.39
N SER A 97 -8.05 -9.23 6.13
CA SER A 97 -8.87 -10.37 5.71
C SER A 97 -8.08 -11.67 5.59
N GLY A 98 -6.74 -11.65 5.73
CA GLY A 98 -5.90 -12.82 5.43
C GLY A 98 -5.90 -13.18 3.94
N GLU A 99 -6.02 -12.19 3.08
CA GLU A 99 -6.05 -12.30 1.62
C GLU A 99 -4.80 -11.64 1.00
N SER A 100 -4.51 -11.99 -0.25
CA SER A 100 -3.45 -11.36 -1.05
C SER A 100 -4.01 -10.72 -2.32
N VAL A 101 -3.23 -9.83 -2.92
CA VAL A 101 -3.59 -9.23 -4.23
C VAL A 101 -3.71 -10.25 -5.37
N ASP A 102 -3.10 -11.44 -5.21
CA ASP A 102 -3.15 -12.51 -6.20
C ASP A 102 -4.40 -13.40 -6.03
N ASP A 103 -5.18 -13.17 -4.97
CA ASP A 103 -6.38 -13.96 -4.71
C ASP A 103 -7.46 -13.61 -5.73
N LYS A 104 -8.01 -14.65 -6.37
CA LYS A 104 -9.11 -14.49 -7.31
C LYS A 104 -10.34 -14.00 -6.54
N LYS A 105 -10.71 -12.74 -6.75
CA LYS A 105 -12.06 -12.28 -6.43
C LYS A 105 -13.01 -13.05 -7.34
N GLU A 106 -13.95 -13.81 -6.78
CA GLU A 106 -15.03 -14.40 -7.57
C GLU A 106 -15.94 -13.28 -8.09
N ILE A 107 -15.63 -12.77 -9.29
CA ILE A 107 -16.43 -11.76 -10.01
C ILE A 107 -17.38 -12.51 -10.97
N GLY A 108 -18.01 -13.57 -10.48
CA GLY A 108 -19.11 -14.26 -11.16
C GLY A 108 -20.45 -13.81 -10.56
N PRO A 109 -21.54 -13.71 -11.35
CA PRO A 109 -22.85 -13.50 -10.73
C PRO A 109 -23.15 -14.67 -9.79
N ARG A 110 -23.57 -14.39 -8.55
CA ARG A 110 -24.14 -15.38 -7.61
C ARG A 110 -25.57 -15.80 -8.00
N ILE A 111 -25.86 -15.87 -9.29
CA ILE A 111 -27.18 -16.22 -9.82
C ILE A 111 -26.96 -17.30 -10.85
N ILE A 112 -27.53 -18.48 -10.56
CA ILE A 112 -27.69 -19.62 -11.46
C ILE A 112 -28.97 -19.37 -12.27
#